data_AF-A0A348Z707-F1
#
_entry.id   AF-A0A348Z707-F1
#
_cell.length_a   1.000
_cell.length_b   1.000
_cell.length_c   1.000
_cell.angle_alpha   90.00
_cell.angle_beta   90.00
_cell.angle_gamma   90.00
#
_symmetry.space_group_name_H-M   'P 1'
#
loop_
_entity.id
_entity.type
_entity.pdbx_description
1 polymer ?
#
loop_
_entity_poly.entity_id
_entity_poly.type
_entity_poly.pdbx_seq_one_letter_code
_entity_poly.pdbx_strand_id
1 'polypeptide(L)'
;MRLEIGKIFIKDLQFGPETKVENGVLYVNKEELLNEVSGDERIASIDFDIARPGEEVRIIPVKDVVEPRVKVEGNGGIFPGFISKVDTVGSGRTHVLKGAAVVTTGKIVGFQEGIVDMSGEGA
;
A
#
# COMPACT_ATOMS: atom_id res chain seq x y z
N MET A 1 2.45 16.90 22.52
CA MET A 1 2.77 16.08 21.34
C MET A 1 1.63 16.22 20.34
N ARG A 2 1.89 16.68 19.12
CA ARG A 2 0.86 16.87 18.09
C ARG A 2 1.22 15.99 16.89
N LEU A 3 0.29 15.14 16.49
CA LEU A 3 0.36 14.33 15.28
C LEU A 3 -0.58 14.94 14.24
N GLU A 4 -0.07 15.15 13.04
CA GLU A 4 -0.85 15.62 11.90
C GLU A 4 -0.91 14.56 10.81
N ILE A 5 -2.12 14.30 10.30
CA ILE A 5 -2.35 13.38 9.19
C ILE A 5 -2.80 14.19 7.98
N GLY A 6 -1.89 14.35 7.01
CA GLY A 6 -2.20 14.94 5.71
C GLY A 6 -2.85 13.89 4.81
N LYS A 7 -4.13 14.06 4.48
CA LYS A 7 -4.85 13.12 3.62
C LYS A 7 -4.78 13.58 2.17
N ILE A 8 -4.22 12.74 1.32
CA ILE A 8 -4.28 12.88 -0.14
C ILE A 8 -5.35 11.89 -0.60
N PHE A 9 -6.47 12.39 -1.11
CA PHE A 9 -7.59 11.53 -1.48
C PHE A 9 -7.39 10.93 -2.87
N ILE A 10 -7.36 9.61 -2.93
CA ILE A 10 -7.27 8.82 -4.15
C ILE A 10 -8.66 8.28 -4.47
N LYS A 11 -9.12 8.53 -5.69
CA LYS A 11 -10.42 8.12 -6.23
C LYS A 11 -10.29 6.99 -7.23
N ASP A 12 -9.12 6.87 -7.85
CA ASP A 12 -8.84 5.86 -8.87
C ASP A 12 -7.35 5.53 -8.88
N LEU A 13 -7.01 4.36 -9.42
CA LEU A 13 -5.65 3.84 -9.49
C LEU A 13 -5.41 3.21 -10.86
N GLN A 14 -4.31 3.59 -11.49
CA GLN A 14 -3.98 3.18 -12.86
C GLN A 14 -2.48 2.86 -12.98
N PHE A 15 -2.13 1.91 -13.84
CA PHE A 15 -0.76 1.81 -14.29
C PHE A 15 -0.47 2.90 -15.31
N GLY A 16 0.72 3.47 -15.26
CA GLY A 16 1.15 4.55 -16.15
C GLY A 16 2.66 4.55 -16.38
N PRO A 17 3.16 5.42 -17.26
CA PRO A 17 4.59 5.52 -17.56
C PRO A 17 5.40 6.19 -16.44
N GLU A 18 4.74 6.85 -15.48
CA GLU A 18 5.38 7.55 -14.36
C GLU A 18 4.54 7.40 -13.09
N THR A 19 5.21 7.32 -11.94
CA THR A 19 4.53 7.28 -10.64
C THR A 19 4.16 8.69 -10.19
N LYS A 20 2.87 9.02 -10.14
CA LYS A 20 2.38 10.34 -9.73
C LYS A 20 0.95 10.33 -9.21
N VAL A 21 0.59 11.39 -8.48
CA VAL A 21 -0.81 11.68 -8.15
C VAL A 21 -1.27 12.90 -8.93
N GLU A 22 -2.33 12.73 -9.72
CA GLU A 22 -2.88 13.82 -10.54
C GLU A 22 -4.41 13.76 -10.53
N ASN A 23 -5.06 14.87 -10.17
CA ASN A 23 -6.53 15.00 -10.12
C ASN A 23 -7.25 13.91 -9.28
N GLY A 24 -6.58 13.37 -8.26
CA GLY A 24 -7.11 12.31 -7.40
C GLY A 24 -6.94 10.90 -7.98
N VAL A 25 -6.22 10.74 -9.08
CA VAL A 25 -5.80 9.43 -9.62
C VAL A 25 -4.36 9.17 -9.20
N LEU A 26 -4.09 7.98 -8.67
CA LEU A 26 -2.73 7.49 -8.45
C LEU A 26 -2.29 6.69 -9.67
N TYR A 27 -1.35 7.26 -10.43
CA TYR A 27 -0.63 6.55 -11.48
C TYR A 27 0.59 5.88 -10.88
N VAL A 28 0.77 4.60 -11.19
CA VAL A 28 1.90 3.80 -10.72
C VAL A 28 2.66 3.29 -11.93
N ASN A 29 3.95 3.57 -12.01
CA ASN A 29 4.80 2.86 -12.96
C ASN A 29 5.15 1.49 -12.39
N LYS A 30 4.67 0.44 -13.05
CA LYS A 30 4.84 -0.95 -12.62
C LYS A 30 6.31 -1.39 -12.61
N GLU A 31 7.11 -0.93 -13.57
CA GLU A 31 8.52 -1.26 -13.67
C GLU A 31 9.34 -0.55 -12.59
N GLU A 32 9.09 0.75 -12.36
CA GLU A 32 9.70 1.51 -11.26
C GLU A 32 9.41 0.83 -9.91
N LEU A 33 8.15 0.48 -9.68
CA LEU A 33 7.73 -0.18 -8.45
C LEU A 33 8.39 -1.55 -8.28
N LEU A 34 8.41 -2.36 -9.35
CA LEU A 34 9.06 -3.66 -9.32
C LEU A 34 10.55 -3.54 -9.00
N ASN A 35 11.24 -2.61 -9.64
CA ASN A 35 12.67 -2.37 -9.39
C ASN A 35 12.94 -1.93 -7.94
N GLU A 36 12.08 -1.08 -7.37
CA GLU A 36 12.24 -0.58 -6.00
C GLU A 36 12.05 -1.67 -4.93
N VAL A 37 11.12 -2.61 -5.15
CA VAL A 37 10.83 -3.67 -4.16
C VAL A 37 11.57 -4.99 -4.41
N SER A 38 12.25 -5.11 -5.56
CA SER A 38 13.01 -6.30 -5.91
C SER A 38 14.32 -6.40 -5.13
N GLY A 39 14.93 -7.59 -5.14
CA GLY A 39 16.26 -7.81 -4.57
C GLY A 39 16.28 -8.58 -3.24
N ASP A 40 15.12 -8.95 -2.71
CA ASP A 40 15.05 -9.88 -1.58
C ASP A 40 15.20 -11.33 -2.08
N GLU A 41 16.30 -11.99 -1.71
CA GLU A 41 16.60 -13.38 -2.11
C GLU A 41 15.56 -14.41 -1.63
N ARG A 42 14.73 -14.05 -0.65
CA ARG A 42 13.67 -14.91 -0.12
C ARG A 42 12.42 -14.89 -1.00
N ILE A 43 12.32 -13.95 -1.94
CA ILE A 43 11.16 -13.76 -2.80
C ILE A 43 11.51 -14.24 -4.21
N ALA A 44 10.84 -15.30 -4.66
CA ALA A 44 11.10 -15.90 -5.98
C ALA A 44 10.63 -15.03 -7.16
N SER A 45 9.53 -14.29 -6.99
CA SER A 45 8.96 -13.42 -8.01
C SER A 45 7.98 -12.44 -7.38
N ILE A 46 7.89 -11.22 -7.93
CA ILE A 46 6.93 -10.20 -7.55
C ILE A 46 6.16 -9.79 -8.81
N ASP A 47 4.85 -9.62 -8.67
CA ASP A 47 4.00 -9.02 -9.70
C ASP A 47 2.95 -8.12 -9.02
N PHE A 48 2.35 -7.23 -9.82
CA PHE A 48 1.39 -6.25 -9.34
C PHE A 48 0.16 -6.21 -10.24
N ASP A 49 -1.00 -6.17 -9.59
CA ASP A 49 -2.29 -5.94 -10.23
C ASP A 49 -3.02 -4.78 -9.54
N ILE A 50 -3.97 -4.22 -10.26
CA ILE A 50 -4.88 -3.19 -9.75
C ILE A 50 -6.29 -3.76 -9.79
N ALA A 51 -6.98 -3.68 -8.66
CA ALA A 51 -8.40 -3.98 -8.57
C ALA A 51 -9.13 -2.77 -7.99
N ARG A 52 -10.28 -2.44 -8.56
CA ARG A 52 -11.12 -1.30 -8.16
C ARG A 52 -12.44 -1.80 -7.56
N PRO A 53 -13.01 -1.07 -6.58
CA PRO A 53 -14.36 -1.31 -6.10
C PRO A 53 -15.37 -1.35 -7.25
N GLY A 54 -16.23 -2.37 -7.25
CA GLY A 54 -17.22 -2.67 -8.29
C GLY A 54 -16.74 -3.63 -9.39
N GLU A 55 -15.45 -3.96 -9.48
CA GLU A 55 -14.95 -4.93 -10.45
C GLU A 55 -15.24 -6.37 -10.04
N GLU A 56 -15.52 -7.25 -11.00
CA GLU A 56 -15.71 -8.69 -10.78
C GLU A 56 -14.36 -9.39 -10.53
N VAL A 57 -13.70 -8.99 -9.44
CA VAL A 57 -12.36 -9.46 -9.03
C VAL A 57 -12.41 -9.95 -7.60
N ARG A 58 -11.77 -11.10 -7.36
CA ARG A 58 -11.53 -11.66 -6.02
C ARG A 58 -10.04 -11.71 -5.74
N ILE A 59 -9.62 -11.13 -4.62
CA ILE A 59 -8.23 -11.12 -4.17
C ILE A 59 -8.06 -12.20 -3.09
N ILE A 60 -7.25 -13.21 -3.39
CA ILE A 60 -6.92 -14.32 -2.49
C ILE A 60 -5.52 -14.90 -2.77
N PRO A 61 -4.85 -15.50 -1.77
CA PRO A 61 -5.14 -15.36 -0.34
C PRO A 61 -4.54 -14.04 0.19
N VAL A 62 -5.37 -13.23 0.84
CA VAL A 62 -4.90 -11.97 1.45
C VAL A 62 -4.06 -12.28 2.69
N LYS A 63 -2.87 -11.67 2.76
CA LYS A 63 -1.93 -11.79 3.88
C LYS A 63 -1.95 -10.56 4.77
N ASP A 64 -1.95 -9.37 4.18
CA ASP A 64 -2.07 -8.10 4.89
C ASP A 64 -2.61 -7.01 3.96
N VAL A 65 -3.23 -5.97 4.52
CA VAL A 65 -3.78 -4.82 3.81
C VAL A 65 -3.24 -3.55 4.45
N VAL A 66 -2.43 -2.81 3.70
CA VAL A 66 -1.73 -1.62 4.21
C VAL A 66 -2.19 -0.37 3.45
N GLU A 67 -2.65 0.64 4.19
CA GLU A 67 -2.93 1.96 3.62
C GLU A 67 -1.60 2.72 3.41
N PRO A 68 -1.25 3.15 2.18
CA PRO A 68 0.05 3.78 1.92
C PRO A 68 0.25 5.06 2.71
N ARG A 69 1.35 5.12 3.45
CA ARG A 69 1.67 6.22 4.36
C ARG A 69 3.15 6.55 4.30
N VAL A 70 3.46 7.83 4.46
CA VAL A 70 4.85 8.31 4.57
C VAL A 70 4.95 9.40 5.63
N LYS A 71 5.93 9.26 6.52
CA LYS A 71 6.23 10.27 7.52
C LYS A 71 7.16 11.32 6.91
N VAL A 72 6.72 12.58 6.89
CA VAL A 72 7.41 13.68 6.21
C VAL A 72 8.04 14.68 7.17
N GLU A 73 7.67 14.65 8.46
CA GLU A 73 8.20 15.55 9.48
C GLU A 73 8.24 14.89 10.87
N GLY A 74 9.15 15.34 11.73
CA GLY A 74 9.32 14.92 13.13
C GLY A 74 10.30 13.75 13.30
N ASN A 75 10.52 13.31 14.56
CA ASN A 75 11.43 12.20 14.89
C ASN A 75 10.79 10.83 14.64
N GLY A 76 11.61 9.80 14.47
CA GLY A 76 11.19 8.44 14.12
C GLY A 76 10.85 8.25 12.63
N GLY A 77 10.86 7.00 12.20
CA GLY A 77 10.53 6.58 10.84
C GLY A 77 9.25 5.73 10.75
N ILE A 78 8.97 5.20 9.56
CA ILE A 78 7.84 4.29 9.31
C ILE A 78 8.20 2.92 9.89
N PHE A 79 7.22 2.23 10.51
CA PHE A 79 7.39 0.95 11.20
C PHE A 79 8.65 0.87 12.11
N PRO A 80 8.70 1.62 13.23
CA PRO A 80 9.84 1.61 14.15
C PRO A 80 10.14 0.22 14.70
N GLY A 81 11.41 -0.16 14.68
CA GLY A 81 11.88 -1.49 15.05
C GLY A 81 11.80 -2.53 13.94
N PHE A 82 11.16 -2.22 12.82
CA PHE A 82 11.09 -3.08 11.63
C PHE A 82 11.85 -2.46 10.45
N ILE A 83 11.43 -1.28 10.00
CA ILE A 83 12.10 -0.55 8.90
C ILE A 83 13.04 0.53 9.46
N SER A 84 12.58 1.33 10.42
CA SER A 84 13.42 2.33 11.09
C SER A 84 13.94 1.83 12.44
N LYS A 85 14.93 2.53 13.00
CA LYS A 85 15.35 2.30 14.40
C LYS A 85 14.16 2.44 15.35
N VAL A 86 14.21 1.70 16.45
CA VAL A 86 13.25 1.81 17.56
C VAL A 86 13.28 3.25 18.07
N ASP A 87 12.13 3.92 18.06
CA ASP A 87 11.98 5.29 18.52
C ASP A 87 10.52 5.53 18.96
N THR A 88 10.30 6.54 19.80
CA THR A 88 8.95 6.95 20.21
C THR A 88 8.30 7.75 19.08
N VAL A 89 7.20 7.24 18.55
CA VAL A 89 6.39 7.91 17.52
C VAL A 89 5.10 8.53 18.11
N GLY A 90 4.31 9.21 17.28
CA GLY A 90 3.07 9.88 17.71
C GLY A 90 3.13 11.41 17.65
N SER A 91 4.12 11.98 16.96
CA SER A 91 4.25 13.41 16.69
C SER A 91 4.77 13.67 15.29
N GLY A 92 4.66 14.92 14.83
CA GLY A 92 5.06 15.34 13.49
C GLY A 92 3.95 15.13 12.47
N ARG A 93 4.33 14.98 11.19
CA ARG A 93 3.38 14.91 10.07
C ARG A 93 3.56 13.65 9.24
N THR A 94 2.46 12.96 9.00
CA THR A 94 2.39 11.79 8.12
C THR A 94 1.38 12.05 7.01
N HIS A 95 1.76 11.78 5.77
CA HIS A 95 0.85 11.77 4.63
C HIS A 95 0.29 10.37 4.41
N VAL A 96 -0.97 10.32 3.99
CA VAL A 96 -1.68 9.09 3.68
C VAL A 96 -2.38 9.23 2.33
N LEU A 97 -2.27 8.19 1.50
CA LEU A 97 -3.02 8.07 0.25
C LEU A 97 -4.39 7.46 0.57
N LYS A 98 -5.32 8.31 1.00
CA LYS A 98 -6.63 7.89 1.51
C LYS A 98 -7.52 7.43 0.36
N GLY A 99 -8.00 6.18 0.42
CA GLY A 99 -8.80 5.56 -0.64
C GLY A 99 -8.01 4.57 -1.51
N ALA A 100 -6.72 4.36 -1.22
CA ALA A 100 -5.91 3.31 -1.82
C ALA A 100 -5.39 2.36 -0.73
N ALA A 101 -5.15 1.10 -1.11
CA ALA A 101 -4.56 0.09 -0.25
C ALA A 101 -3.59 -0.78 -1.07
N VAL A 102 -2.53 -1.25 -0.43
CA VAL A 102 -1.68 -2.32 -0.95
C VAL A 102 -2.10 -3.61 -0.25
N VAL A 103 -2.59 -4.57 -1.04
CA VAL A 103 -3.01 -5.88 -0.56
C VAL A 103 -1.92 -6.87 -0.92
N THR A 104 -1.32 -7.51 0.09
CA THR A 104 -0.30 -8.53 -0.14
C THR A 104 -0.95 -9.90 -0.30
N THR A 105 -0.55 -10.61 -1.36
CA THR A 105 -0.97 -11.98 -1.64
C THR A 105 0.24 -12.86 -1.88
N GLY A 106 0.13 -14.16 -1.66
CA GLY A 106 1.24 -15.07 -1.92
C GLY A 106 0.81 -16.53 -1.98
N LYS A 107 1.64 -17.37 -2.59
CA LYS A 107 1.36 -18.80 -2.80
C LYS A 107 1.51 -19.64 -1.53
N ILE A 108 2.17 -19.12 -0.49
CA ILE A 108 2.38 -19.85 0.76
C ILE A 108 1.07 -19.85 1.55
N VAL A 109 0.45 -21.02 1.61
CA VAL A 109 -0.79 -21.25 2.34
C VAL A 109 -0.47 -21.43 3.82
N GLY A 110 -1.15 -20.67 4.69
CA GLY A 110 -0.97 -20.68 6.14
C GLY A 110 -2.31 -20.65 6.88
N PHE A 111 -2.30 -20.72 8.22
CA PHE A 111 -3.50 -20.50 9.02
C PHE A 111 -3.90 -19.02 8.96
N GLN A 112 -5.18 -18.74 8.66
CA GLN A 112 -5.77 -17.42 8.34
C GLN A 112 -5.43 -16.91 6.95
N GLU A 113 -6.33 -17.17 6.00
CA GLU A 113 -6.33 -16.52 4.68
C GLU A 113 -7.56 -15.64 4.55
N GLY A 114 -7.32 -14.36 4.24
CA GLY A 114 -8.40 -13.41 3.96
C GLY A 114 -8.87 -13.52 2.52
N ILE A 115 -10.12 -13.09 2.30
CA ILE A 115 -10.71 -12.92 0.98
C ILE A 115 -11.21 -11.48 0.89
N VAL A 116 -10.95 -10.83 -0.24
CA VAL A 116 -11.59 -9.56 -0.59
C VAL A 116 -12.27 -9.75 -1.94
N ASP A 117 -13.59 -9.58 -1.94
CA ASP A 117 -14.39 -9.46 -3.16
C ASP A 117 -14.52 -7.99 -3.50
N MET A 118 -14.09 -7.61 -4.70
CA MET A 118 -14.17 -6.24 -5.20
C MET A 118 -15.51 -5.97 -5.88
N SER A 119 -16.48 -6.87 -5.76
CA SER A 119 -17.86 -6.71 -6.25
C SER A 119 -18.87 -6.95 -5.14
N GLY A 120 -20.09 -6.42 -5.33
CA GLY A 120 -21.17 -6.49 -4.34
C GLY A 120 -21.21 -5.27 -3.41
N GLU A 121 -22.17 -5.27 -2.48
CA GLU A 121 -22.47 -4.10 -1.63
C GLU A 121 -21.35 -3.72 -0.64
N GLY A 122 -20.42 -4.65 -0.39
CA GLY A 122 -19.28 -4.46 0.52
C GLY A 122 -17.98 -4.04 -0.15
N ALA A 123 -17.98 -3.85 -1.48
CA ALA A 123 -16.82 -3.47 -2.27
C ALA A 123 -16.52 -1.96 -2.22
#